data_AF-A0A1X7RQ21-F1
#
_entry.id   AF-A0A1X7RQ21-F1
#
_cell.length_a   1.000
_cell.length_b   1.000
_cell.length_c   1.000
_cell.angle_alpha   90.00
_cell.angle_beta   90.00
_cell.angle_gamma   90.00
#
_symmetry.space_group_name_H-M   'P 1'
#
loop_
_entity.id
_entity.type
_entity.pdbx_description
1 polymer ?
#
loop_
_entity_poly.entity_id
_entity_poly.type
_entity_poly.pdbx_seq_one_letter_code
_entity_poly.pdbx_strand_id
1 'polypeptide(L)'
;MPNFYSIPGLGVILPVLCIVYAVANIIRQLAFTKKHEPPVVFHWFPWLRSALSNGKDPYAFLFAARAKYGDVFTFVLLGRNVTAYLGIAGKDFVFNGKETHANAEEIYGPLCDPVF
;
A
#
# COMPACT_ATOMS: atom_id res chain seq x y z
N MET A 1 -14.03 22.36 -30.96
CA MET A 1 -13.72 21.26 -30.02
C MET A 1 -14.89 21.17 -29.04
N PRO A 2 -15.67 20.08 -29.00
CA PRO A 2 -16.85 20.03 -28.15
C PRO A 2 -16.44 19.87 -26.68
N ASN A 3 -16.95 20.76 -25.83
CA ASN A 3 -16.66 20.81 -24.41
C ASN A 3 -17.32 19.62 -23.69
N PHE A 4 -16.50 18.76 -23.09
CA PHE A 4 -16.92 17.54 -22.37
C PHE A 4 -17.82 17.80 -21.14
N TYR A 5 -17.99 19.07 -20.74
CA TYR A 5 -18.75 19.51 -19.56
C TYR A 5 -20.27 19.67 -19.78
N SER A 6 -20.77 19.54 -21.02
CA SER A 6 -22.17 19.90 -21.34
C SER A 6 -23.20 18.77 -21.16
N ILE A 7 -22.81 17.60 -20.65
CA ILE A 7 -23.74 16.51 -20.35
C ILE A 7 -24.14 16.63 -18.86
N PRO A 8 -25.39 17.02 -18.52
CA PRO A 8 -25.79 17.38 -17.16
C PRO A 8 -25.76 16.24 -16.13
N GLY A 9 -25.28 15.05 -16.49
CA GLY A 9 -25.05 13.93 -15.57
C GLY A 9 -23.57 13.64 -15.29
N LEU A 10 -22.65 13.96 -16.20
CA LEU A 10 -21.26 13.46 -16.12
C LEU A 10 -20.49 14.07 -14.93
N GLY A 11 -20.77 15.33 -14.61
CA GLY A 11 -20.15 16.05 -13.49
C GLY A 11 -20.52 15.51 -12.11
N VAL A 12 -21.62 14.74 -12.00
CA VAL A 12 -22.10 14.14 -10.74
C VAL A 12 -21.82 12.63 -10.71
N ILE A 13 -21.90 11.96 -11.85
CA ILE A 13 -21.68 10.51 -11.96
C ILE A 13 -20.23 10.13 -11.63
N LEU A 14 -19.25 10.91 -12.12
CA LEU A 14 -17.83 10.64 -11.87
C LEU A 14 -17.46 10.69 -10.38
N PRO A 15 -17.78 11.77 -9.62
CA PRO A 15 -17.46 11.83 -8.19
C PRO A 15 -18.23 10.78 -7.38
N VAL A 16 -19.49 10.48 -7.74
CA VAL A 16 -20.26 9.42 -7.08
C VAL A 16 -19.62 8.05 -7.28
N LEU A 17 -19.18 7.71 -8.50
CA LEU A 17 -18.45 6.48 -8.77
C LEU A 17 -17.12 6.40 -8.00
N CYS A 18 -16.38 7.51 -7.91
CA CYS A 18 -15.15 7.58 -7.11
C CYS A 18 -15.42 7.34 -5.62
N ILE A 19 -16.50 7.91 -5.08
CA ILE A 19 -16.91 7.72 -3.67
C ILE A 19 -17.33 6.26 -3.44
N VAL A 20 -18.16 5.69 -4.32
CA VAL A 20 -18.59 4.29 -4.24
C VAL A 20 -17.38 3.35 -4.30
N TYR A 21 -16.42 3.60 -5.19
CA TYR A 21 -15.19 2.81 -5.28
C TYR A 21 -14.31 2.94 -4.02
N ALA A 22 -14.20 4.13 -3.45
CA ALA A 22 -13.47 4.35 -2.20
C ALA A 22 -14.13 3.63 -1.02
N VAL A 23 -15.46 3.74 -0.89
CA VAL A 23 -16.24 3.06 0.15
C VAL A 23 -16.17 1.54 -0.02
N ALA A 24 -16.30 1.02 -1.23
CA ALA A 24 -16.15 -0.41 -1.51
C ALA A 24 -14.74 -0.92 -1.15
N ASN A 25 -13.68 -0.14 -1.43
CA ASN A 25 -12.33 -0.49 -1.00
C ASN A 25 -12.17 -0.48 0.53
N ILE A 26 -12.76 0.49 1.21
CA ILE A 26 -12.76 0.57 2.69
C ILE A 26 -13.49 -0.63 3.29
N ILE A 27 -14.68 -0.97 2.76
CA ILE A 27 -15.46 -2.14 3.18
C ILE A 27 -14.65 -3.42 2.94
N ARG A 28 -13.98 -3.54 1.79
CA ARG A 28 -13.12 -4.70 1.49
C ARG A 28 -11.96 -4.80 2.49
N GLN A 29 -11.32 -3.68 2.85
CA GLN A 29 -10.24 -3.67 3.85
C GLN A 29 -10.71 -4.07 5.24
N LEU A 30 -11.91 -3.66 5.63
CA LEU A 30 -12.52 -4.03 6.92
C LEU A 30 -13.01 -5.48 6.92
N ALA A 31 -13.65 -5.93 5.85
CA ALA A 31 -14.27 -7.25 5.73
C ALA A 31 -13.26 -8.39 5.49
N PHE A 32 -12.14 -8.12 4.81
CA PHE A 32 -11.07 -9.10 4.58
C PHE A 32 -9.92 -8.98 5.60
N THR A 33 -10.22 -8.67 6.86
CA THR A 33 -9.25 -8.86 7.95
C THR A 33 -9.13 -10.36 8.22
N LYS A 34 -8.30 -11.08 7.46
CA LYS A 34 -8.02 -12.48 7.73
C LYS A 34 -7.11 -12.58 8.96
N LYS A 35 -7.46 -13.48 9.87
CA LYS A 35 -6.78 -13.69 11.16
C LYS A 35 -5.30 -14.07 11.06
N HIS A 36 -4.85 -14.53 9.88
CA HIS A 36 -3.48 -14.97 9.61
C HIS A 36 -2.69 -14.01 8.70
N GLU A 37 -3.31 -12.94 8.20
CA GLU A 37 -2.63 -11.94 7.38
C GLU A 37 -2.26 -10.73 8.25
N PRO A 38 -1.11 -10.10 8.01
CA PRO A 38 -0.69 -8.93 8.76
C PRO A 38 -1.67 -7.77 8.58
N PRO A 39 -1.89 -6.95 9.63
CA PRO A 39 -2.83 -5.85 9.57
C PRO A 39 -2.44 -4.83 8.49
N VAL A 40 -3.42 -4.43 7.67
CA VAL A 40 -3.23 -3.43 6.62
C VAL A 40 -3.43 -2.03 7.20
N VAL A 41 -2.46 -1.15 6.99
CA VAL A 41 -2.52 0.26 7.40
C VAL A 41 -3.67 0.95 6.65
N PHE A 42 -4.59 1.53 7.40
CA PHE A 42 -5.77 2.18 6.84
C PHE A 42 -5.42 3.36 5.93
N HIS A 43 -5.92 3.33 4.70
CA HIS A 43 -5.71 4.37 3.70
C HIS A 43 -7.03 4.74 3.00
N TRP A 44 -7.28 6.04 2.84
CA TRP A 44 -8.46 6.54 2.10
C TRP A 44 -8.35 6.28 0.60
N PHE A 45 -7.15 6.44 0.05
CA PHE A 45 -6.79 6.09 -1.32
C PHE A 45 -5.55 5.20 -1.28
N PRO A 46 -5.57 4.00 -1.90
CA PRO A 46 -4.48 3.03 -1.85
C PRO A 46 -3.12 3.59 -2.28
N TRP A 47 -3.11 4.50 -3.26
CA TRP A 47 -1.86 5.03 -3.80
C TRP A 47 -1.35 6.28 -3.08
N LEU A 48 -2.24 7.10 -2.49
CA LEU A 48 -1.89 8.49 -2.16
C LEU A 48 -1.47 8.68 -0.71
N ARG A 49 -2.18 8.05 0.24
CA ARG A 49 -2.04 8.42 1.67
C ARG A 49 -0.80 7.84 2.33
N SER A 50 -0.51 6.56 2.09
CA SER A 50 0.68 5.90 2.65
C SER A 50 1.97 6.33 1.94
N ALA A 51 1.88 6.72 0.65
CA ALA A 51 3.02 7.22 -0.12
C ALA A 51 3.41 8.65 0.27
N LEU A 52 2.46 9.54 0.59
CA LEU A 52 2.75 10.91 1.03
C LEU A 52 3.43 10.98 2.40
N SER A 53 3.02 10.14 3.36
CA SER A 53 3.67 10.08 4.67
C SER A 53 5.04 9.40 4.61
N ASN A 54 5.16 8.28 3.89
CA ASN A 54 6.47 7.62 3.67
C ASN A 54 7.44 8.50 2.88
N GLY A 55 6.94 9.25 1.90
CA GLY A 55 7.79 10.07 1.02
C GLY A 55 8.38 11.29 1.73
N LYS A 56 7.73 11.83 2.77
CA LYS A 56 8.27 12.95 3.57
C LYS A 56 9.16 12.50 4.71
N ASP A 57 8.70 11.52 5.48
CA ASP A 57 9.45 10.96 6.60
C ASP A 57 9.09 9.47 6.78
N PRO A 58 9.88 8.56 6.19
CA PRO A 58 9.59 7.13 6.27
C PRO A 58 9.73 6.59 7.69
N TYR A 59 10.62 7.15 8.51
CA TYR A 59 10.83 6.66 9.88
C TYR A 59 9.65 7.02 10.78
N ALA A 60 9.22 8.29 10.76
CA ALA A 60 8.05 8.71 11.53
C ALA A 60 6.80 7.90 11.15
N PHE A 61 6.60 7.61 9.86
CA PHE A 61 5.52 6.76 9.40
C PHE A 61 5.62 5.34 9.95
N LEU A 62 6.79 4.69 9.81
CA LEU A 62 6.99 3.31 10.25
C LEU A 62 6.82 3.18 11.77
N PHE A 63 7.32 4.13 12.56
CA PHE A 63 7.13 4.12 14.01
C PHE A 63 5.68 4.39 14.42
N ALA A 64 4.99 5.32 13.75
CA ALA A 64 3.57 5.56 14.01
C ALA A 64 2.69 4.35 13.63
N ALA A 65 3.02 3.68 12.53
CA ALA A 65 2.37 2.44 12.12
C ALA A 65 2.67 1.29 13.09
N ARG A 66 3.92 1.17 13.55
CA ARG A 66 4.33 0.21 14.57
C ARG A 66 3.58 0.37 15.88
N ALA A 67 3.42 1.61 16.35
CA ALA A 67 2.67 1.91 17.57
C ALA A 67 1.20 1.49 17.48
N LYS A 68 0.63 1.46 16.27
CA LYS A 68 -0.79 1.16 16.04
C LYS A 68 -1.07 -0.30 15.67
N TYR A 69 -0.15 -0.95 14.95
CA TYR A 69 -0.35 -2.27 14.34
C TYR A 69 0.65 -3.32 14.81
N GLY A 70 1.66 -2.93 15.60
CA GLY A 70 2.72 -3.81 16.09
C GLY A 70 3.90 -3.93 15.13
N ASP A 71 4.71 -4.95 15.32
CA ASP A 71 5.98 -5.13 14.59
C ASP A 71 5.81 -5.58 13.14
N VAL A 72 4.63 -6.10 12.77
CA VAL A 72 4.32 -6.57 11.41
C VAL A 72 3.07 -5.86 10.89
N PHE A 73 3.21 -5.15 9.78
CA PHE A 73 2.07 -4.48 9.14
C PHE A 73 2.30 -4.31 7.63
N THR A 74 1.20 -4.25 6.88
CA THR A 74 1.24 -4.05 5.43
C THR A 74 0.72 -2.67 5.07
N PHE A 75 1.41 -1.96 4.20
CA PHE A 75 0.96 -0.68 3.65
C PHE A 75 1.17 -0.66 2.13
N VAL A 76 0.36 0.14 1.44
CA VAL A 76 0.46 0.25 -0.01
C VAL A 76 1.42 1.37 -0.37
N LEU A 77 2.46 1.06 -1.14
CA LEU A 77 3.41 2.03 -1.69
C LEU A 77 3.29 2.01 -3.22
N LEU A 78 2.79 3.10 -3.80
CA LEU A 78 2.65 3.28 -5.26
C LEU A 78 1.95 2.09 -5.96
N GLY A 79 0.87 1.57 -5.35
CA GLY A 79 0.09 0.46 -5.91
C GLY A 79 0.64 -0.94 -5.62
N ARG A 80 1.78 -1.07 -4.95
CA ARG A 80 2.30 -2.35 -4.45
C ARG A 80 2.05 -2.50 -2.95
N ASN A 81 1.64 -3.68 -2.51
CA ASN A 81 1.51 -4.00 -1.09
C ASN A 81 2.90 -4.30 -0.52
N VAL A 82 3.37 -3.49 0.42
CA VAL A 82 4.66 -3.65 1.11
C VAL A 82 4.39 -4.04 2.55
N THR A 83 4.95 -5.17 2.98
CA THR A 83 4.85 -5.63 4.38
C THR A 83 6.15 -5.28 5.11
N ALA A 84 6.05 -4.42 6.13
CA ALA A 84 7.16 -4.16 7.03
C ALA A 84 7.15 -5.16 8.18
N TYR A 85 8.32 -5.71 8.47
CA TYR A 85 8.59 -6.45 9.70
C TYR A 85 9.74 -5.77 10.45
N LEU A 86 9.40 -5.03 11.49
CA LEU A 86 10.33 -4.24 12.29
C LEU A 86 10.89 -5.08 13.44
N GLY A 87 12.22 -5.12 13.57
CA GLY A 87 12.92 -5.77 14.68
C GLY A 87 13.90 -6.85 14.26
N ILE A 88 14.51 -7.50 15.24
CA ILE A 88 15.58 -8.50 15.04
C ILE A 88 15.03 -9.74 14.30
N ALA A 89 13.82 -10.18 14.65
CA ALA A 89 13.16 -11.29 13.97
C ALA A 89 12.81 -10.96 12.51
N GLY A 90 12.45 -9.71 12.21
CA GLY A 90 12.20 -9.26 10.83
C GLY A 90 13.46 -9.25 9.98
N LYS A 91 14.59 -8.83 10.55
CA LYS A 91 15.90 -8.92 9.88
C LYS A 91 16.20 -10.37 9.48
N ASP A 92 16.04 -11.30 10.42
CA ASP A 92 16.30 -12.71 10.14
C ASP A 92 15.36 -13.27 9.06
N PHE A 93 14.07 -12.94 9.15
CA PHE A 93 13.07 -13.37 8.16
C PHE A 93 13.32 -12.85 6.75
N VAL A 94 13.68 -11.57 6.60
CA VAL A 94 13.89 -10.94 5.29
C VAL A 94 15.24 -11.34 4.69
N PHE A 95 16.31 -11.37 5.49
CA PHE A 95 17.66 -11.64 4.98
C PHE A 95 18.01 -13.13 4.91
N ASN A 96 17.42 -13.99 5.74
CA ASN A 96 17.58 -15.45 5.66
C ASN A 96 16.37 -16.14 5.02
N GLY A 97 15.51 -15.36 4.33
CA GLY A 97 14.44 -15.92 3.51
C GLY A 97 15.02 -16.76 2.37
N LYS A 98 14.32 -17.84 2.00
CA LYS A 98 14.71 -18.60 0.80
C LYS A 98 14.41 -17.76 -0.45
N GLU A 99 15.29 -17.80 -1.44
CA GLU A 99 15.15 -17.11 -2.73
C GLU A 99 13.86 -17.50 -3.49
N THR A 100 13.30 -18.68 -3.22
CA THR A 100 12.01 -19.13 -3.76
C THR A 100 10.80 -18.38 -3.19
N HIS A 101 10.98 -17.64 -2.10
CA HIS A 101 9.93 -16.93 -1.36
C HIS A 101 10.16 -15.42 -1.28
N ALA A 102 11.42 -14.97 -1.36
CA ALA A 102 11.79 -13.55 -1.45
C ALA A 102 12.85 -13.42 -2.55
N ASN A 103 12.59 -12.59 -3.57
CA ASN A 103 13.51 -12.36 -4.67
C ASN A 103 13.79 -10.86 -4.79
N ALA A 104 15.06 -10.48 -4.79
CA ALA A 104 15.49 -9.09 -4.90
C ALA A 104 15.50 -8.59 -6.36
N GLU A 105 15.83 -9.43 -7.32
CA GLU A 105 15.87 -9.13 -8.76
C GLU A 105 14.51 -8.64 -9.28
N GLU A 106 13.40 -9.27 -8.88
CA GLU A 106 12.04 -8.82 -9.29
C GLU A 106 11.74 -7.38 -8.82
N ILE A 107 12.32 -6.98 -7.70
CA ILE A 107 12.10 -5.66 -7.11
C ILE A 107 13.10 -4.63 -7.65
N TYR A 108 14.37 -5.00 -7.81
CA TYR A 108 15.45 -4.08 -8.17
C TYR A 108 15.79 -4.05 -9.66
N GLY A 109 15.41 -5.04 -10.46
CA GLY A 109 15.68 -5.11 -11.90
C GLY A 109 15.33 -3.83 -12.67
N PRO A 110 14.13 -3.24 -12.48
CA PRO A 110 13.75 -1.98 -13.12
C PRO A 110 14.64 -0.78 -12.74
N LEU A 111 15.42 -0.85 -11.67
CA LEU A 111 16.31 0.22 -11.20
C LEU A 111 17.80 -0.05 -11.49
N CYS A 112 18.24 -1.32 -11.55
CA CYS A 112 19.65 -1.67 -11.43
C CYS A 112 20.15 -2.72 -12.44
N ASP A 113 19.55 -2.86 -13.62
CA ASP A 113 20.00 -3.88 -14.58
C ASP A 113 21.43 -3.64 -15.13
N PRO A 114 22.30 -4.68 -15.14
CA PRO A 114 22.05 -6.06 -14.67
C PRO A 114 22.28 -6.25 -13.16
N VAL A 115 21.37 -6.97 -12.51
CA VAL A 115 21.47 -7.40 -11.09
C VAL A 115 22.03 -8.83 -11.05
N PHE A 116 23.08 -9.05 -10.25
CA PHE A 116 23.74 -10.37 -10.03
C PHE A 116 22.89 -11.33 -9.19
#